data_AF-A0A970W856-F1
#
_entry.id   AF-A0A970W856-F1
#
_cell.length_a   1.000
_cell.length_b   1.000
_cell.length_c   1.000
_cell.angle_alpha   90.00
_cell.angle_beta   90.00
_cell.angle_gamma   90.00
#
_symmetry.space_group_name_H-M   'P 1'
#
loop_
_entity.id
_entity.type
_entity.pdbx_description
1 polymer ?
#
loop_
_entity_poly.entity_id
_entity_poly.type
_entity_poly.pdbx_seq_one_letter_code
_entity_poly.pdbx_strand_id
1 'polypeptide(L)'
;MAATARPTTCATWARPFSCRRPPSGWAHRKGGCQRASPGGPGDRRRSLERSTRFGARKRRTLTMAVNRPNVLFLMTDQQQAGTLDPGSPCQTPNLDRLARQGTRFTNAHTVNAICSPTRASLFTGVYPSQHGMVDCAHAVPDYRARLRTYLEMWSQRLAAHGYRCGYFGKWHVERSENLRHFGFEEYDLEGSGASG
;
A
#
# COMPACT_ATOMS: atom_id res chain seq x y z
N MET A 1 47.48 1.11 -4.84
CA MET A 1 47.53 2.53 -4.42
C MET A 1 46.10 2.91 -4.01
N ALA A 2 45.62 2.50 -2.84
CA ALA A 2 45.87 3.04 -1.50
C ALA A 2 45.44 4.51 -1.35
N ALA A 3 44.23 4.72 -0.85
CA ALA A 3 43.86 5.88 -0.04
C ALA A 3 42.67 5.52 0.85
N THR A 4 43.00 5.04 2.05
CA THR A 4 42.12 4.88 3.21
C THR A 4 41.90 6.22 3.90
N ALA A 5 40.66 6.52 4.30
CA ALA A 5 40.40 7.45 5.40
C ALA A 5 39.15 6.99 6.19
N ARG A 6 39.35 6.69 7.48
CA ARG A 6 38.35 6.56 8.56
C ARG A 6 38.40 7.88 9.38
N PRO A 7 37.72 8.01 10.54
CA PRO A 7 36.27 8.04 10.79
C PRO A 7 35.87 9.29 11.61
N THR A 8 34.60 9.73 11.61
CA THR A 8 34.13 10.70 12.61
C THR A 8 32.64 10.51 12.98
N THR A 9 32.45 9.92 14.16
CA THR A 9 31.48 10.24 15.23
C THR A 9 30.04 10.65 14.92
N CYS A 10 29.14 9.79 15.40
CA CYS A 10 28.10 10.09 16.40
C CYS A 10 27.44 11.48 16.36
N ALA A 11 26.25 11.55 15.77
CA ALA A 11 25.24 12.54 16.12
C ALA A 11 24.02 11.81 16.71
N THR A 12 23.98 11.83 18.05
CA THR A 12 22.83 11.55 18.89
C THR A 12 21.58 12.32 18.43
N TRP A 13 20.54 11.60 18.01
CA TRP A 13 19.17 12.14 17.95
C TRP A 13 18.39 11.67 19.17
N ALA A 14 18.40 12.50 20.21
CA ALA A 14 17.46 12.43 21.32
C ALA A 14 16.38 13.49 21.10
N ARG A 15 15.15 13.07 20.79
CA ARG A 15 13.92 13.32 21.57
C ARG A 15 12.64 13.08 20.75
N PRO A 16 11.62 12.43 21.34
CA PRO A 16 10.34 12.15 20.69
C PRO A 16 9.36 13.33 20.75
N PHE A 17 8.63 13.54 19.66
CA PHE A 17 7.45 14.40 19.60
C PHE A 17 6.32 13.80 20.46
N SER A 18 6.00 14.43 21.58
CA SER A 18 4.83 14.10 22.40
C SER A 18 3.60 14.84 21.88
N CYS A 19 2.63 14.12 21.31
CA CYS A 19 1.31 14.68 21.00
C CYS A 19 0.43 14.60 22.26
N ARG A 20 0.06 15.77 22.81
CA ARG A 20 -0.76 15.91 24.02
C ARG A 20 -2.22 15.60 23.69
N ARG A 21 -2.86 14.78 24.52
CA ARG A 21 -4.32 14.64 24.58
C ARG A 21 -4.97 15.93 25.14
N PRO A 22 -6.16 16.33 24.65
CA PRO A 22 -6.90 17.45 25.22
C PRO A 22 -7.58 17.06 26.55
N PRO A 23 -7.78 18.01 27.50
CA PRO A 23 -8.46 17.75 28.75
C PRO A 23 -9.98 17.66 28.55
N SER A 24 -10.57 16.60 29.07
CA SER A 24 -12.01 16.47 29.30
C SER A 24 -12.33 17.06 30.67
N GLY A 25 -13.27 18.00 30.75
CA GLY A 25 -13.56 18.68 32.00
C GLY A 25 -14.81 19.54 31.96
N TRP A 26 -15.98 18.92 31.79
CA TRP A 26 -17.26 19.52 32.19
C TRP A 26 -18.19 18.42 32.69
N ALA A 27 -18.28 18.27 34.02
CA ALA A 27 -19.33 17.50 34.66
C ALA A 27 -19.72 18.19 35.97
N HIS A 28 -20.81 18.94 35.92
CA HIS A 28 -21.56 19.38 37.10
C HIS A 28 -21.98 18.17 37.92
N ARG A 29 -21.70 18.15 39.22
CA ARG A 29 -22.45 17.31 40.16
C ARG A 29 -22.71 18.09 41.45
N LYS A 30 -24.00 18.30 41.71
CA LYS A 30 -24.54 18.94 42.91
C LYS A 30 -24.30 18.09 44.15
N GLY A 31 -24.02 18.79 45.25
CA GLY A 31 -24.53 18.59 46.61
C GLY A 31 -24.70 17.18 47.17
N GLY A 32 -24.00 16.91 48.28
CA GLY A 32 -24.26 15.76 49.14
C GLY A 32 -23.31 15.71 50.34
N CYS A 33 -23.56 16.57 51.32
CA CYS A 33 -22.92 16.55 52.63
C CYS A 33 -23.57 15.46 53.50
N GLN A 34 -22.84 14.41 53.89
CA GLN A 34 -23.14 13.61 55.09
C GLN A 34 -21.85 13.11 55.77
N ARG A 35 -21.98 12.97 57.09
CA ARG A 35 -20.96 13.08 58.15
C ARG A 35 -20.02 11.88 58.24
N ALA A 36 -18.81 12.16 58.72
CA ALA A 36 -17.89 11.18 59.27
C ALA A 36 -18.32 10.75 60.70
N SER A 37 -18.15 9.48 61.01
CA SER A 37 -18.17 8.93 62.38
C SER A 37 -16.77 8.41 62.75
N PRO A 38 -16.31 8.54 64.01
CA PRO A 38 -14.95 8.23 64.38
C PRO A 38 -14.77 6.82 64.97
N GLY A 39 -13.58 6.23 64.72
CA GLY A 39 -12.79 5.54 65.74
C GLY A 39 -13.05 4.04 66.00
N GLY A 40 -11.99 3.24 65.85
CA GLY A 40 -11.83 1.92 66.46
C GLY A 40 -10.44 1.33 66.17
N PRO A 41 -9.59 1.06 67.17
CA PRO A 41 -8.23 0.54 66.98
C PRO A 41 -8.15 -0.98 67.17
N GLY A 42 -7.20 -1.61 66.46
CA GLY A 42 -6.69 -2.96 66.77
C GLY A 42 -7.27 -4.07 65.90
N ASP A 43 -6.46 -4.76 65.12
CA ASP A 43 -5.66 -5.90 65.57
C ASP A 43 -4.79 -6.39 64.40
N ARG A 44 -3.49 -6.50 64.65
CA ARG A 44 -2.51 -7.07 63.72
C ARG A 44 -2.33 -8.53 64.11
N ARG A 45 -3.15 -9.45 63.59
CA ARG A 45 -2.83 -10.88 63.61
C ARG A 45 -3.22 -11.59 62.32
N ARG A 46 -2.17 -12.22 61.76
CA ARG A 46 -2.11 -13.20 60.66
C ARG A 46 -3.37 -14.06 60.51
N SER A 47 -3.81 -14.23 59.27
CA SER A 47 -4.04 -15.58 58.73
C SER A 47 -3.43 -15.67 57.33
N LEU A 48 -2.41 -16.53 57.24
CA LEU A 48 -1.90 -17.07 56.00
C LEU A 48 -2.98 -18.03 55.48
N GLU A 49 -3.84 -17.56 54.58
CA GLU A 49 -4.72 -18.44 53.83
C GLU A 49 -4.26 -18.53 52.38
N ARG A 50 -3.79 -19.73 52.04
CA ARG A 50 -3.39 -20.19 50.73
C ARG A 50 -4.52 -19.93 49.73
N SER A 51 -4.39 -18.87 48.95
CA SER A 51 -5.13 -18.76 47.70
C SER A 51 -4.21 -19.22 46.56
N THR A 52 -4.11 -20.53 46.33
CA THR A 52 -3.72 -21.05 45.01
C THR A 52 -4.86 -20.77 44.04
N ARG A 53 -5.07 -19.50 43.72
CA ARG A 53 -5.83 -19.09 42.54
C ARG A 53 -4.84 -19.11 41.39
N PHE A 54 -4.54 -20.30 40.87
CA PHE A 54 -4.05 -20.42 39.51
C PHE A 54 -5.21 -20.02 38.59
N GLY A 55 -5.47 -18.71 38.52
CA GLY A 55 -6.41 -18.14 37.59
C GLY A 55 -5.95 -18.57 36.21
N ALA A 56 -6.78 -19.37 35.54
CA ALA A 56 -6.58 -19.71 34.14
C ALA A 56 -6.44 -18.39 33.38
N ARG A 57 -5.19 -17.99 33.10
CA ARG A 57 -4.92 -16.88 32.19
C ARG A 57 -5.55 -17.31 30.88
N LYS A 58 -6.68 -16.68 30.50
CA LYS A 58 -7.16 -16.69 29.12
C LYS A 58 -5.94 -16.37 28.27
N ARG A 59 -5.40 -17.39 27.60
CA ARG A 59 -4.36 -17.22 26.60
C ARG A 59 -5.00 -16.31 25.56
N ARG A 60 -4.67 -15.02 25.62
CA ARG A 60 -4.98 -14.09 24.54
C ARG A 60 -4.19 -14.60 23.35
N THR A 61 -4.88 -15.30 22.45
CA THR A 61 -4.36 -15.58 21.12
C THR A 61 -4.05 -14.23 20.50
N LEU A 62 -2.76 -13.90 20.40
CA LEU A 62 -2.34 -12.73 19.64
C LEU A 62 -2.59 -13.06 18.18
N THR A 63 -3.68 -12.53 17.61
CA THR A 63 -3.84 -12.48 16.17
C THR A 63 -2.77 -11.51 15.67
N MET A 64 -1.67 -12.03 15.13
CA MET A 64 -0.70 -11.21 14.42
C MET A 64 -1.43 -10.60 13.23
N ALA A 65 -1.70 -9.29 13.30
CA ALA A 65 -2.23 -8.57 12.16
C ALA A 65 -1.23 -8.76 11.01
N VAL A 66 -1.64 -9.50 9.98
CA VAL A 66 -0.85 -9.65 8.76
C VAL A 66 -0.72 -8.25 8.19
N ASN A 67 0.46 -7.66 8.33
CA ASN A 67 0.74 -6.33 7.80
C ASN A 67 0.86 -6.46 6.27
N ARG A 68 -0.26 -6.24 5.57
CA ARG A 68 -0.34 -6.29 4.11
C ARG A 68 0.04 -4.91 3.56
N PRO A 69 1.11 -4.78 2.76
CA PRO A 69 1.53 -3.50 2.24
C PRO A 69 0.55 -2.99 1.17
N ASN A 70 0.31 -1.67 1.13
CA ASN A 70 -0.40 -1.07 -0.01
C ASN A 70 0.53 -1.05 -1.22
N VAL A 71 0.02 -1.44 -2.39
CA VAL A 71 0.77 -1.46 -3.65
C VAL A 71 0.19 -0.41 -4.59
N LEU A 72 1.05 0.48 -5.10
CA LEU A 72 0.69 1.51 -6.08
C LEU A 72 1.52 1.30 -7.34
N PHE A 73 0.83 1.05 -8.46
CA PHE A 73 1.44 1.00 -9.79
C PHE A 73 1.23 2.34 -10.49
N LEU A 74 2.33 3.06 -10.75
CA LEU A 74 2.33 4.27 -11.57
C LEU A 74 2.88 3.93 -12.95
N MET A 75 2.05 4.09 -13.97
CA MET A 75 2.44 3.86 -15.37
C MET A 75 2.19 5.12 -16.19
N THR A 76 3.25 5.61 -16.81
CA THR A 76 3.22 6.72 -17.76
C THR A 76 3.02 6.20 -19.19
N ASP A 77 2.34 6.96 -20.05
CA ASP A 77 2.23 6.65 -21.48
C ASP A 77 3.28 7.42 -22.28
N GLN A 78 3.92 6.75 -23.24
CA GLN A 78 4.93 7.31 -24.15
C GLN A 78 6.13 8.04 -23.48
N GLN A 79 6.45 7.72 -22.22
CA GLN A 79 7.63 8.28 -21.57
C GLN A 79 8.92 7.62 -22.08
N GLN A 80 9.88 8.43 -22.48
CA GLN A 80 11.20 7.97 -22.92
C GLN A 80 12.11 7.66 -21.72
N ALA A 81 13.03 6.72 -21.87
CA ALA A 81 14.01 6.38 -20.83
C ALA A 81 14.83 7.59 -20.35
N GLY A 82 15.18 8.50 -21.28
CA GLY A 82 16.00 9.68 -20.98
C GLY A 82 15.30 10.79 -20.20
N THR A 83 14.01 10.68 -19.90
CA THR A 83 13.24 11.72 -19.20
C THR A 83 13.82 12.08 -17.84
N LEU A 84 14.43 11.12 -17.14
CA LEU A 84 15.02 11.29 -15.80
C LEU A 84 16.56 11.34 -15.81
N ASP A 85 17.18 11.51 -16.99
CA ASP A 85 18.63 11.55 -17.11
C ASP A 85 19.18 12.95 -16.80
N PRO A 86 20.41 13.05 -16.26
CA PRO A 86 21.08 14.33 -16.10
C PRO A 86 21.14 15.08 -17.44
N GLY A 87 20.66 16.33 -17.47
CA GLY A 87 20.60 17.14 -18.70
C GLY A 87 19.31 16.97 -19.51
N SER A 88 18.37 16.13 -19.07
CA SER A 88 17.01 16.11 -19.60
C SER A 88 16.36 17.49 -19.47
N PRO A 89 15.65 18.00 -20.50
CA PRO A 89 14.88 19.23 -20.39
C PRO A 89 13.60 19.08 -19.55
N CYS A 90 13.22 17.84 -19.19
CA CYS A 90 12.00 17.56 -18.43
C CYS A 90 12.16 17.94 -16.95
N GLN A 91 11.23 18.75 -16.44
CA GLN A 91 11.18 19.11 -15.02
C GLN A 91 10.34 18.09 -14.24
N THR A 92 10.98 17.21 -13.47
CA THR A 92 10.29 16.11 -12.77
C THR A 92 10.66 15.99 -11.28
N PRO A 93 10.54 17.07 -10.48
CA PRO A 93 11.06 17.11 -9.11
C PRO A 93 10.53 16.00 -8.18
N ASN A 94 9.30 15.53 -8.41
CA ASN A 94 8.70 14.44 -7.64
C ASN A 94 9.24 13.05 -8.05
N LEU A 95 9.44 12.80 -9.35
CA LEU A 95 10.02 11.55 -9.82
C LEU A 95 11.51 11.47 -9.45
N ASP A 96 12.22 12.59 -9.52
CA ASP A 96 13.61 12.68 -9.06
C ASP A 96 13.72 12.36 -7.57
N ARG A 97 12.79 12.87 -6.76
CA ARG A 97 12.72 12.56 -5.33
C ARG A 97 12.42 11.09 -5.09
N LEU A 98 11.48 10.50 -5.84
CA LEU A 98 11.17 9.08 -5.75
C LEU A 98 12.38 8.21 -6.11
N ALA A 99 13.10 8.55 -7.19
CA ALA A 99 14.32 7.85 -7.61
C ALA A 99 15.44 7.94 -6.58
N ARG A 100 15.59 9.07 -5.87
CA ARG A 100 16.59 9.22 -4.78
C ARG A 100 16.22 8.47 -3.51
N GLN A 101 14.93 8.28 -3.23
CA GLN A 101 14.44 7.63 -2.01
C GLN A 101 14.19 6.13 -2.18
N GLY A 102 14.14 5.64 -3.43
CA GLY A 102 13.86 4.26 -3.77
C GLY A 102 14.98 3.60 -4.57
N THR A 103 14.59 2.63 -5.40
CA THR A 103 15.49 1.92 -6.29
C THR A 103 15.20 2.32 -7.74
N ARG A 104 16.21 2.80 -8.45
CA ARG A 104 16.14 3.13 -9.88
C ARG A 104 16.80 2.01 -10.69
N PHE A 105 16.05 1.41 -11.61
CA PHE A 105 16.59 0.50 -12.61
C PHE A 105 17.10 1.30 -13.81
N THR A 106 18.37 1.13 -14.16
CA THR A 106 18.99 1.75 -15.35
C THR A 106 18.83 0.91 -16.61
N ASN A 107 18.45 -0.36 -16.44
CA ASN A 107 18.23 -1.29 -17.54
C ASN A 107 16.87 -2.00 -17.36
N ALA A 108 15.80 -1.29 -17.71
CA ALA A 108 14.42 -1.79 -17.68
C ALA A 108 13.80 -1.62 -19.07
N HIS A 109 13.18 -2.68 -19.58
CA HIS A 109 12.65 -2.72 -20.95
C HIS A 109 11.18 -3.12 -20.97
N THR A 110 10.45 -2.57 -21.92
CA THR A 110 9.13 -3.07 -22.29
C THR A 110 9.29 -4.24 -23.27
N VAL A 111 8.32 -5.16 -23.27
CA VAL A 111 8.32 -6.30 -24.19
C VAL A 111 8.04 -5.91 -25.64
N ASN A 112 7.48 -4.72 -25.87
CA ASN A 112 7.07 -4.20 -27.16
C ASN A 112 7.12 -2.65 -27.14
N ALA A 113 7.25 -2.03 -28.30
CA ALA A 113 7.16 -0.57 -28.47
C ALA A 113 5.71 -0.04 -28.54
N ILE A 114 4.72 -0.94 -28.68
CA ILE A 114 3.30 -0.60 -28.73
C ILE A 114 2.68 -0.72 -27.33
N CYS A 115 1.77 0.20 -26.99
CA CYS A 115 1.16 0.29 -25.66
C CYS A 115 0.29 -0.92 -25.28
N SER A 116 -0.63 -1.38 -26.13
CA SER A 116 -1.52 -2.51 -25.83
C SER A 116 -0.80 -3.82 -25.49
N PRO A 117 0.14 -4.34 -26.31
CA PRO A 117 0.87 -5.55 -25.97
C PRO A 117 1.68 -5.40 -24.68
N THR A 118 2.33 -4.25 -24.47
CA THR A 118 3.12 -3.99 -23.27
C THR A 118 2.27 -3.97 -22.01
N ARG A 119 1.11 -3.30 -22.03
CA ARG A 119 0.18 -3.29 -20.89
C ARG A 119 -0.37 -4.68 -20.62
N ALA A 120 -0.79 -5.40 -21.65
CA ALA A 120 -1.29 -6.77 -21.51
C ALA A 120 -0.23 -7.71 -20.90
N SER A 121 1.03 -7.61 -21.35
CA SER A 121 2.14 -8.35 -20.75
C SER A 121 2.43 -7.94 -19.31
N LEU A 122 2.29 -6.67 -18.96
CA LEU A 122 2.43 -6.23 -17.56
C LEU A 122 1.37 -6.88 -16.66
N PHE A 123 0.11 -6.95 -17.09
CA PHE A 123 -0.97 -7.52 -16.29
C PHE A 123 -0.91 -9.05 -16.20
N THR A 124 -0.63 -9.71 -17.31
CA THR A 124 -0.65 -11.18 -17.40
C THR A 124 0.67 -11.85 -17.05
N GLY A 125 1.79 -11.10 -17.09
CA GLY A 125 3.13 -11.63 -16.84
C GLY A 125 3.66 -12.55 -17.95
N VAL A 126 3.01 -12.59 -19.12
CA VAL A 126 3.40 -13.43 -20.26
C VAL A 126 3.65 -12.58 -21.51
N TYR A 127 4.30 -13.15 -22.53
CA TYR A 127 4.63 -12.42 -23.76
C TYR A 127 3.41 -12.18 -24.69
N PRO A 128 3.51 -11.22 -25.65
CA PRO A 128 2.48 -10.95 -26.66
C PRO A 128 1.95 -12.18 -27.40
N SER A 129 2.83 -13.12 -27.73
CA SER A 129 2.48 -14.39 -28.39
C SER A 129 1.57 -15.28 -27.53
N GLN A 130 1.63 -15.15 -26.21
CA GLN A 130 0.86 -15.95 -25.27
C GLN A 130 -0.48 -15.32 -24.90
N HIS A 131 -0.55 -14.00 -24.70
CA HIS A 131 -1.80 -13.33 -24.36
C HIS A 131 -2.63 -12.84 -25.56
N GLY A 132 -2.08 -12.90 -26.78
CA GLY A 132 -2.84 -12.64 -28.02
C GLY A 132 -3.01 -11.16 -28.38
N MET A 133 -2.46 -10.25 -27.59
CA MET A 133 -2.36 -8.83 -27.95
C MET A 133 -1.02 -8.63 -28.64
N VAL A 134 -1.00 -8.65 -29.98
CA VAL A 134 0.22 -8.45 -30.77
C VAL A 134 0.28 -7.09 -31.46
N ASP A 135 -0.82 -6.33 -31.41
CA ASP A 135 -0.95 -5.00 -32.01
C ASP A 135 -1.82 -4.10 -31.11
N CYS A 136 -2.01 -2.85 -31.53
CA CYS A 136 -2.76 -1.81 -30.83
C CYS A 136 -4.26 -2.13 -30.82
N ALA A 137 -4.83 -2.31 -29.62
CA ALA A 137 -6.18 -2.86 -29.43
C ALA A 137 -7.27 -2.06 -30.15
N HIS A 138 -7.11 -0.74 -30.33
CA HIS A 138 -8.11 0.11 -31.00
C HIS A 138 -7.72 0.57 -32.42
N ALA A 139 -6.60 0.06 -32.98
CA ALA A 139 -6.14 0.43 -34.32
C ALA A 139 -6.31 -0.69 -35.37
N VAL A 140 -6.55 -1.93 -34.94
CA VAL A 140 -6.70 -3.09 -35.82
C VAL A 140 -8.05 -3.78 -35.62
N PRO A 141 -8.46 -4.73 -36.47
CA PRO A 141 -9.61 -5.59 -36.17
C PRO A 141 -9.34 -6.56 -35.01
N ASP A 142 -10.40 -7.01 -34.31
CA ASP A 142 -10.31 -7.90 -33.14
C ASP A 142 -9.39 -9.10 -33.35
N TYR A 143 -9.49 -9.80 -34.48
CA TYR A 143 -8.72 -11.02 -34.74
C TYR A 143 -7.19 -10.80 -34.75
N ARG A 144 -6.73 -9.55 -34.90
CA ARG A 144 -5.31 -9.18 -34.82
C ARG A 144 -4.85 -8.77 -33.42
N ALA A 145 -5.76 -8.36 -32.54
CA ALA A 145 -5.42 -7.93 -31.19
C ALA A 145 -6.58 -8.27 -30.25
N ARG A 146 -6.60 -9.53 -29.80
CA ARG A 146 -7.61 -10.04 -28.87
C ARG A 146 -6.95 -10.69 -27.67
N LEU A 147 -7.25 -10.13 -26.51
CA LEU A 147 -6.76 -10.65 -25.25
C LEU A 147 -7.38 -12.03 -24.99
N ARG A 148 -6.53 -12.98 -24.63
CA ARG A 148 -6.95 -14.31 -24.14
C ARG A 148 -7.37 -14.20 -22.68
N THR A 149 -8.67 -14.10 -22.45
CA THR A 149 -9.26 -13.82 -21.12
C THR A 149 -9.19 -14.97 -20.12
N TYR A 150 -8.73 -16.17 -20.53
CA TYR A 150 -8.44 -17.26 -19.59
C TYR A 150 -7.14 -17.03 -18.82
N LEU A 151 -6.31 -16.07 -19.24
CA LEU A 151 -5.08 -15.72 -18.53
C LEU A 151 -5.42 -14.85 -17.33
N GLU A 152 -5.01 -15.33 -16.16
CA GLU A 152 -5.18 -14.60 -14.92
C GLU A 152 -4.20 -13.43 -14.83
N MET A 153 -4.71 -12.25 -14.47
CA MET A 153 -3.90 -11.05 -14.22
C MET A 153 -3.47 -10.96 -12.76
N TRP A 154 -2.37 -10.25 -12.49
CA TRP A 154 -1.94 -10.02 -11.10
C TRP A 154 -2.98 -9.30 -10.26
N SER A 155 -3.84 -8.46 -10.85
CA SER A 155 -4.93 -7.75 -10.17
C SER A 155 -6.00 -8.71 -9.64
N GLN A 156 -6.37 -9.72 -10.43
CA GLN A 156 -7.30 -10.77 -10.00
C GLN A 156 -6.71 -11.57 -8.82
N ARG A 157 -5.40 -11.88 -8.88
CA ARG A 157 -4.70 -12.53 -7.76
C ARG A 157 -4.70 -11.69 -6.50
N LEU A 158 -4.42 -10.39 -6.60
CA LEU A 158 -4.47 -9.48 -5.46
C LEU A 158 -5.90 -9.41 -4.88
N ALA A 159 -6.92 -9.28 -5.72
CA ALA A 159 -8.32 -9.28 -5.28
C ALA A 159 -8.70 -10.58 -4.55
N ALA A 160 -8.29 -11.74 -5.08
CA ALA A 160 -8.51 -13.05 -4.44
C ALA A 160 -7.84 -13.16 -3.06
N HIS A 161 -6.78 -12.40 -2.81
CA HIS A 161 -6.09 -12.32 -1.51
C HIS A 161 -6.60 -11.18 -0.61
N GLY A 162 -7.71 -10.54 -0.98
CA GLY A 162 -8.39 -9.52 -0.18
C GLY A 162 -7.80 -8.13 -0.29
N TYR A 163 -7.09 -7.83 -1.37
CA TYR A 163 -6.77 -6.45 -1.74
C TYR A 163 -7.96 -5.80 -2.43
N ARG A 164 -8.22 -4.53 -2.12
CA ARG A 164 -9.10 -3.69 -2.91
C ARG A 164 -8.28 -3.07 -4.03
N CYS A 165 -8.62 -3.38 -5.27
CA CYS A 165 -7.89 -2.93 -6.44
C CYS A 165 -8.66 -1.85 -7.19
N GLY A 166 -8.00 -0.72 -7.44
CA GLY A 166 -8.52 0.38 -8.24
C GLY A 166 -7.68 0.63 -9.50
N TYR A 167 -8.31 1.11 -10.57
CA TYR A 167 -7.63 1.45 -11.82
C TYR A 167 -8.07 2.81 -12.38
N PHE A 168 -7.13 3.69 -12.67
CA PHE A 168 -7.45 5.04 -13.14
C PHE A 168 -6.61 5.41 -14.36
N GLY A 169 -7.27 5.88 -15.42
CA GLY A 169 -6.66 6.34 -16.65
C GLY A 169 -6.80 5.36 -17.81
N LYS A 170 -5.84 5.39 -18.74
CA LYS A 170 -5.92 4.65 -20.00
C LYS A 170 -5.76 3.15 -19.82
N TRP A 171 -6.77 2.37 -20.21
CA TRP A 171 -6.74 0.91 -20.11
C TRP A 171 -5.98 0.26 -21.27
N HIS A 172 -6.56 0.27 -22.48
CA HIS A 172 -5.92 -0.15 -23.72
C HIS A 172 -5.36 -1.60 -23.75
N VAL A 173 -5.88 -2.48 -22.88
CA VAL A 173 -5.52 -3.91 -22.78
C VAL A 173 -6.56 -4.81 -23.46
N GLU A 174 -7.84 -4.50 -23.31
CA GLU A 174 -8.93 -5.05 -24.12
C GLU A 174 -10.00 -3.99 -24.41
N ARG A 175 -11.00 -4.36 -25.21
CA ARG A 175 -12.03 -3.46 -25.76
C ARG A 175 -13.31 -3.36 -24.93
N SER A 176 -13.50 -4.21 -23.93
CA SER A 176 -14.77 -4.30 -23.21
C SER A 176 -14.97 -3.19 -22.19
N GLU A 177 -13.88 -2.55 -21.75
CA GLU A 177 -13.87 -1.50 -20.72
C GLU A 177 -14.49 -1.92 -19.37
N ASN A 178 -14.79 -3.21 -19.21
CA ASN A 178 -15.32 -3.78 -17.99
C ASN A 178 -14.20 -4.39 -17.16
N LEU A 179 -13.52 -3.53 -16.39
CA LEU A 179 -12.37 -3.91 -15.59
C LEU A 179 -12.70 -4.78 -14.36
N ARG A 180 -14.00 -4.95 -14.02
CA ARG A 180 -14.41 -5.87 -12.96
C ARG A 180 -13.98 -7.30 -13.25
N HIS A 181 -14.07 -7.72 -14.52
CA HIS A 181 -13.61 -9.06 -14.92
C HIS A 181 -12.11 -9.25 -14.71
N PHE A 182 -11.33 -8.16 -14.68
CA PHE A 182 -9.89 -8.16 -14.48
C PHE A 182 -9.47 -7.83 -13.05
N GLY A 183 -10.41 -7.88 -12.09
CA GLY A 183 -10.12 -7.75 -10.66
C GLY A 183 -10.03 -6.31 -10.16
N PHE A 184 -10.53 -5.32 -10.91
CA PHE A 184 -10.63 -3.94 -10.42
C PHE A 184 -12.07 -3.62 -10.01
N GLU A 185 -12.26 -3.26 -8.74
CA GLU A 185 -13.58 -2.95 -8.17
C GLU A 185 -14.01 -1.51 -8.44
N GLU A 186 -13.04 -0.61 -8.48
CA GLU A 186 -13.20 0.83 -8.65
C GLU A 186 -12.32 1.26 -9.81
N TYR A 187 -12.89 1.86 -10.85
CA TYR A 187 -12.10 2.34 -11.98
C TYR A 187 -12.74 3.51 -12.70
N ASP A 188 -11.90 4.33 -13.30
CA ASP A 188 -12.27 5.45 -14.17
C ASP A 188 -11.34 5.43 -15.38
N LEU A 189 -11.90 5.24 -16.58
CA LEU A 189 -11.10 5.10 -17.80
C LEU A 189 -11.13 6.40 -18.60
N GLU A 190 -9.95 6.81 -19.06
CA GLU A 190 -9.83 7.93 -19.98
C GLU A 190 -10.62 7.64 -21.27
N GLY A 191 -11.53 8.55 -21.64
CA GLY A 191 -12.37 8.43 -22.82
C GLY A 191 -13.65 7.62 -22.63
N SER A 192 -13.80 6.89 -21.51
CA SER A 192 -15.08 6.32 -21.12
C SER A 192 -15.92 7.46 -20.54
N GLY A 193 -16.95 7.90 -21.25
CA GLY A 193 -17.91 8.90 -20.77
C GLY A 193 -18.83 8.38 -19.65
N ALA A 194 -18.31 7.56 -18.74
CA ALA A 194 -19.08 6.85 -17.72
C ALA A 194 -18.75 7.37 -16.32
N SER A 195 -19.06 8.64 -16.08
CA SER A 195 -19.47 9.08 -14.75
C SER A 195 -20.92 8.64 -14.54
N GLY A 196 -21.12 7.54 -13.82
CA GLY A 196 -22.45 7.03 -13.46
C GLY A 196 -22.40 5.97 -12.39
#